data_AF-A2DKT3-F1
#
_entry.id   AF-A2DKT3-F1
#
_cell.length_a   1.000
_cell.length_b   1.000
_cell.length_c   1.000
_cell.angle_alpha   90.00
_cell.angle_beta   90.00
_cell.angle_gamma   90.00
#
_symmetry.space_group_name_H-M   'P 1'
#
loop_
_entity.id
_entity.type
_entity.pdbx_description
1 polymer ?
#
loop_
_entity_poly.entity_id
_entity_poly.type
_entity_poly.pdbx_seq_one_letter_code
_entity_poly.pdbx_strand_id
1 'polypeptide(L)'
;MEMFYRMNTSKKWYFFCDDDSYPVMRNLYRVLTEYDPNEKKVLGHFYCSWSKVVYGVEDEDKCLLFAQGGAGVAISNAYFKVIAPYLTGCNNNFTDRNYAGSMRFAKCSEDHVGKDWDDGYIISRRNEEFFSCDPVTEINFGEVNLPPVNFHFMPPKKLVQCHYGIRSDWIRATDNQSVFVDWTNISGKAYSMFYGPSNLEYYYRFGWTISVSMIGGVVGAASSPLVPQFADWKKDKPIGFIQNFSDTATVEIICDDSVPDLDVEFVDSTNRDMLYFTMKMKCPPVEEYKW
;
A
#
# COMPACT_ATOMS: atom_id res chain seq x y z
N MET A 1 4.28 5.49 20.98
CA MET A 1 4.72 4.08 20.91
C MET A 1 4.69 3.38 22.26
N GLU A 2 5.52 3.78 23.25
CA GLU A 2 5.60 3.09 24.55
C GLU A 2 4.25 2.92 25.26
N MET A 3 3.48 4.01 25.38
CA MET A 3 2.17 3.97 26.02
C MET A 3 1.23 2.96 25.37
N PHE A 4 1.18 2.91 24.03
CA PHE A 4 0.35 1.98 23.27
C PHE A 4 0.74 0.52 23.51
N TYR A 5 2.05 0.24 23.57
CA TYR A 5 2.54 -1.09 23.95
C TYR A 5 2.13 -1.47 25.38
N ARG A 6 2.29 -0.56 26.35
CA ARG A 6 1.94 -0.81 27.76
C ARG A 6 0.44 -1.02 27.98
N MET A 7 -0.41 -0.39 27.18
CA MET A 7 -1.87 -0.58 27.24
C MET A 7 -2.29 -2.00 26.87
N ASN A 8 -1.55 -2.65 25.97
CA ASN A 8 -1.86 -4.02 25.58
C ASN A 8 -0.61 -4.78 25.14
N THR A 9 0.04 -5.46 26.08
CA THR A 9 1.27 -6.24 25.84
C THR A 9 1.00 -7.63 25.23
N SER A 10 -0.26 -8.02 25.03
CA SER A 10 -0.63 -9.34 24.51
C SER A 10 -0.68 -9.40 22.98
N LYS A 11 -0.53 -8.26 22.29
CA LYS A 11 -0.55 -8.20 20.82
C LYS A 11 0.75 -8.75 20.26
N LYS A 12 0.66 -9.54 19.18
CA LYS A 12 1.80 -10.12 18.46
C LYS A 12 2.60 -9.06 17.70
N TRP A 13 1.89 -8.08 17.15
CA TRP A 13 2.43 -7.01 16.32
C TRP A 13 1.79 -5.67 16.69
N TYR A 14 2.56 -4.61 16.54
CA TYR A 14 2.13 -3.23 16.69
C TYR A 14 2.48 -2.49 15.41
N PHE A 15 1.50 -1.85 14.80
CA PHE A 15 1.69 -1.08 13.58
C PHE A 15 1.45 0.40 13.87
N PHE A 16 2.34 1.26 13.40
CA PHE A 16 2.25 2.72 13.52
C PHE A 16 2.35 3.32 12.12
N CYS A 17 1.53 4.30 11.83
CA CYS A 17 1.58 5.14 10.64
C CYS A 17 1.08 6.55 11.00
N ASP A 18 1.28 7.50 10.10
CA ASP A 18 0.79 8.87 10.27
C ASP A 18 -0.70 8.96 9.88
N ASP A 19 -1.38 10.06 10.22
CA ASP A 19 -2.82 10.25 9.97
C ASP A 19 -3.17 10.60 8.51
N ASP A 20 -2.15 10.83 7.69
CA ASP A 20 -2.20 10.97 6.23
C ASP A 20 -1.70 9.72 5.49
N SER A 21 -1.70 8.57 6.18
CA SER A 21 -1.33 7.26 5.65
C SER A 21 -2.56 6.38 5.35
N TYR A 22 -2.41 5.43 4.43
CA TYR A 22 -3.47 4.49 4.06
C TYR A 22 -2.97 3.04 4.21
N PRO A 23 -3.23 2.39 5.37
CA PRO A 23 -2.83 1.01 5.57
C PRO A 23 -3.79 0.04 4.88
N VAL A 24 -3.25 -0.80 4.02
CA VAL A 24 -3.99 -1.88 3.36
C VAL A 24 -3.92 -3.13 4.24
N MET A 25 -4.88 -3.23 5.16
CA MET A 25 -4.83 -4.18 6.28
C MET A 25 -4.64 -5.65 5.89
N ARG A 26 -5.18 -6.10 4.75
CA ARG A 26 -4.98 -7.49 4.27
C ARG A 26 -3.55 -7.77 3.85
N ASN A 27 -2.93 -6.82 3.14
CA ASN A 27 -1.52 -6.93 2.76
C ASN A 27 -0.61 -6.83 3.98
N LEU A 28 -0.91 -5.91 4.92
CA LEU A 28 -0.22 -5.87 6.19
C LEU A 28 -0.30 -7.24 6.89
N TYR A 29 -1.50 -7.80 7.04
CA TYR A 29 -1.68 -9.10 7.68
C TYR A 29 -0.87 -10.20 6.97
N ARG A 30 -0.95 -10.28 5.62
CA ARG A 30 -0.15 -11.23 4.82
C ARG A 30 1.33 -11.12 5.15
N VAL A 31 1.91 -9.92 5.06
CA VAL A 31 3.33 -9.71 5.35
C VAL A 31 3.68 -10.11 6.78
N LEU A 32 2.85 -9.75 7.76
CA LEU A 32 3.09 -10.12 9.16
C LEU A 32 3.05 -11.63 9.42
N THR A 33 2.34 -12.42 8.59
CA THR A 33 2.33 -13.90 8.72
C THR A 33 3.61 -14.57 8.22
N GLU A 34 4.46 -13.84 7.49
CA GLU A 34 5.75 -14.35 6.99
C GLU A 34 6.83 -14.38 8.11
N TYR A 35 6.55 -13.81 9.28
CA TYR A 35 7.50 -13.64 10.37
C TYR A 35 6.97 -14.22 11.70
N ASP A 36 7.88 -14.76 12.52
CA ASP A 36 7.56 -15.14 13.91
C ASP A 36 7.51 -13.88 14.81
N PRO A 37 6.37 -13.52 15.41
CA PRO A 37 6.28 -12.38 16.32
C PRO A 37 7.07 -12.54 17.62
N ASN A 38 7.58 -13.74 17.92
CA ASN A 38 8.48 -14.00 19.04
C ASN A 38 9.94 -13.69 18.72
N GLU A 39 10.27 -13.46 17.45
CA GLU A 39 11.56 -12.92 17.04
C GLU A 39 11.54 -11.39 17.11
N LYS A 40 12.70 -10.81 17.39
CA LYS A 40 12.88 -9.36 17.41
C LYS A 40 12.89 -8.85 15.97
N LYS A 41 11.74 -8.37 15.49
CA LYS A 41 11.59 -7.83 14.14
C LYS A 41 10.96 -6.43 14.12
N VAL A 42 11.45 -5.60 13.20
CA VAL A 42 10.90 -4.30 12.77
C VAL A 42 10.86 -4.26 11.25
N LEU A 43 9.67 -4.04 10.69
CA LEU A 43 9.41 -4.01 9.26
C LEU A 43 8.94 -2.62 8.84
N GLY A 44 9.26 -2.20 7.63
CA GLY A 44 8.81 -0.93 7.06
C GLY A 44 9.66 -0.47 5.87
N HIS A 45 9.47 0.79 5.50
CA HIS A 45 10.35 1.49 4.56
C HIS A 45 11.54 2.06 5.31
N PHE A 46 12.77 1.64 4.98
CA PHE A 46 13.97 2.13 5.66
C PHE A 46 14.79 3.06 4.78
N TYR A 47 15.19 4.18 5.37
CA TYR A 47 16.18 5.10 4.82
C TYR A 47 17.46 5.09 5.64
N CYS A 48 18.51 5.63 5.04
CA CYS A 48 19.75 5.95 5.72
C CYS A 48 19.68 7.33 6.37
N SER A 49 19.99 7.42 7.66
CA SER A 49 20.09 8.70 8.35
C SER A 49 21.36 9.48 7.94
N TRP A 50 21.32 10.80 8.03
CA TRP A 50 22.55 11.60 7.94
C TRP A 50 23.39 11.49 9.22
N SER A 51 24.63 11.02 9.07
CA SER A 51 25.56 10.74 10.16
C SER A 51 25.82 11.96 11.06
N LYS A 52 25.86 13.15 10.45
CA LYS A 52 26.02 14.42 11.18
C LYS A 52 24.86 14.70 12.14
N VAL A 53 23.63 14.35 11.75
CA VAL A 53 22.44 14.54 12.59
C VAL A 53 22.40 13.51 13.72
N VAL A 54 22.73 12.26 13.42
CA VAL A 54 22.58 11.14 14.37
C VAL A 54 23.76 11.02 15.34
N TYR A 55 24.98 11.19 14.82
CA TYR A 55 26.22 10.90 15.52
C TYR A 55 27.08 12.14 15.77
N GLY A 56 26.72 13.29 15.20
CA GLY A 56 27.53 14.51 15.31
C GLY A 56 28.88 14.43 14.59
N VAL A 57 29.07 13.46 13.70
CA VAL A 57 30.31 13.28 12.91
C VAL A 57 30.04 13.47 11.43
N GLU A 58 31.02 14.02 10.71
CA GLU A 58 31.03 14.12 9.25
C GLU A 58 31.65 12.86 8.65
N ASP A 59 30.99 11.72 8.86
CA ASP A 59 31.38 10.43 8.28
C ASP A 59 30.23 9.91 7.42
N GLU A 60 30.29 10.14 6.11
CA GLU A 60 29.23 9.78 5.17
C GLU A 60 29.04 8.26 5.05
N ASP A 61 30.04 7.46 5.42
CA ASP A 61 29.95 5.99 5.36
C ASP A 61 29.11 5.41 6.52
N LYS A 62 28.87 6.20 7.58
CA LYS A 62 28.13 5.73 8.76
C LYS A 62 26.62 5.89 8.62
N CYS A 63 25.96 4.82 8.20
CA CYS A 63 24.52 4.78 8.02
C CYS A 63 23.75 4.20 9.22
N LEU A 64 22.88 4.98 9.87
CA LEU A 64 21.83 4.42 10.74
C LEU A 64 20.55 4.21 9.92
N LEU A 65 20.14 2.95 9.78
CA LEU A 65 18.87 2.62 9.17
C LEU A 65 17.71 3.01 10.09
N PHE A 66 16.74 3.74 9.57
CA PHE A 66 15.53 4.09 10.30
C PHE A 66 14.28 3.82 9.46
N ALA A 67 13.24 3.27 10.09
CA ALA A 67 11.95 3.06 9.45
C ALA A 67 11.20 4.40 9.36
N GLN A 68 10.81 4.82 8.16
CA GLN A 68 10.04 6.05 7.98
C GLN A 68 8.64 5.88 8.58
N GLY A 69 8.27 6.73 9.54
CA GLY A 69 7.05 6.56 10.34
C GLY A 69 5.77 6.59 9.50
N GLY A 70 5.69 7.53 8.57
CA GLY A 70 4.56 7.70 7.67
C GLY A 70 4.31 6.54 6.70
N ALA A 71 5.37 5.95 6.11
CA ALA A 71 5.25 4.72 5.31
C ALA A 71 4.71 3.53 6.10
N GLY A 72 4.61 3.65 7.41
CA GLY A 72 4.18 2.59 8.30
C GLY A 72 5.37 1.81 8.82
N VAL A 73 5.31 1.45 10.11
CA VAL A 73 6.27 0.57 10.77
C VAL A 73 5.54 -0.50 11.56
N ALA A 74 5.85 -1.76 11.28
CA ALA A 74 5.38 -2.90 12.05
C ALA A 74 6.48 -3.40 12.99
N ILE A 75 6.14 -3.56 14.26
CA ILE A 75 7.08 -3.93 15.31
C ILE A 75 6.53 -5.16 16.04
N SER A 76 7.35 -6.20 16.12
CA SER A 76 7.03 -7.42 16.85
C SER A 76 6.92 -7.18 18.36
N ASN A 77 6.11 -8.00 19.03
CA ASN A 77 6.01 -7.98 20.49
C ASN A 77 7.36 -8.25 21.16
N ALA A 78 8.13 -9.21 20.65
CA ALA A 78 9.44 -9.57 21.18
C ALA A 78 10.43 -8.41 21.10
N TYR A 79 10.40 -7.63 20.02
CA TYR A 79 11.21 -6.42 19.93
C TYR A 79 10.74 -5.34 20.92
N PHE A 80 9.43 -5.09 21.00
CA PHE A 80 8.88 -4.09 21.92
C PHE A 80 9.22 -4.38 23.39
N LYS A 81 9.22 -5.65 23.81
CA LYS A 81 9.63 -6.05 25.17
C LYS A 81 11.02 -5.55 25.54
N VAL A 82 11.93 -5.49 24.57
CA VAL A 82 13.31 -5.03 24.77
C VAL A 82 13.40 -3.52 24.76
N ILE A 83 12.79 -2.84 23.78
CA ILE A 83 13.02 -1.41 23.58
C ILE A 83 12.10 -0.51 24.41
N ALA A 84 10.88 -0.96 24.75
CA ALA A 84 9.87 -0.15 25.41
C ALA A 84 10.33 0.55 26.71
N PRO A 85 11.13 -0.08 27.60
CA PRO A 85 11.63 0.57 28.81
C PRO A 85 12.50 1.81 28.55
N TYR A 86 13.09 1.93 27.37
CA TYR A 86 14.05 2.98 27.03
C TYR A 86 13.45 4.12 26.21
N LEU A 87 12.31 3.90 25.54
CA LEU A 87 11.74 4.82 24.55
C LEU A 87 11.52 6.25 25.11
N THR A 88 10.90 6.39 26.28
CA THR A 88 10.71 7.72 26.89
C THR A 88 12.04 8.41 27.20
N GLY A 89 13.02 7.67 27.74
CA GLY A 89 14.35 8.21 28.04
C GLY A 89 15.08 8.68 26.77
N CYS A 90 15.11 7.83 25.74
CA CYS A 90 15.69 8.16 24.44
C CYS A 90 15.04 9.42 23.83
N ASN A 91 13.71 9.51 23.83
CA ASN A 91 13.00 10.65 23.26
C ASN A 91 13.34 11.98 23.98
N ASN A 92 13.58 11.93 25.29
CA ASN A 92 13.97 13.11 26.07
C ASN A 92 15.43 13.52 25.85
N ASN A 93 16.30 12.59 25.46
CA ASN A 93 17.72 12.87 25.17
C ASN A 93 17.94 13.38 23.74
N PHE A 94 17.06 13.00 22.82
CA PHE A 94 17.18 13.32 21.40
C PHE A 94 16.11 14.33 20.96
N THR A 95 16.29 15.61 21.27
CA THR A 95 15.25 16.64 21.07
C THR A 95 15.48 17.59 19.89
N ASP A 96 16.54 17.40 19.10
CA ASP A 96 16.81 18.27 17.94
C ASP A 96 15.64 18.23 16.94
N ARG A 97 15.29 19.39 16.37
CA ARG A 97 14.17 19.54 15.43
C ARG A 97 14.41 18.82 14.11
N ASN A 98 15.67 18.68 13.69
CA ASN A 98 16.06 17.99 12.47
C ASN A 98 16.11 16.47 12.68
N TYR A 99 15.89 16.01 13.91
CA TYR A 99 15.96 14.62 14.26
C TYR A 99 14.55 14.06 14.40
N ALA A 100 14.04 13.52 13.29
CA ALA A 100 12.67 13.01 13.21
C ALA A 100 12.43 11.87 14.21
N GLY A 101 11.19 11.69 14.65
CA GLY A 101 10.83 10.67 15.65
C GLY A 101 11.24 9.24 15.26
N SER A 102 11.17 8.91 13.97
CA SER A 102 11.66 7.64 13.42
C SER A 102 13.16 7.44 13.58
N MET A 103 13.96 8.50 13.37
CA MET A 103 15.41 8.45 13.55
C MET A 103 15.78 8.35 15.04
N ARG A 104 15.05 9.04 15.93
CA ARG A 104 15.20 8.89 17.39
C ARG A 104 14.91 7.46 17.84
N PHE A 105 13.87 6.84 17.29
CA PHE A 105 13.56 5.44 17.53
C PHE A 105 14.72 4.55 17.09
N ALA A 106 15.19 4.69 15.85
CA ALA A 106 16.32 3.90 15.34
C ALA A 106 17.60 4.05 16.18
N LYS A 107 17.88 5.27 16.70
CA LYS A 107 19.06 5.48 17.53
C LYS A 107 18.92 4.88 18.92
N CYS A 108 17.73 5.00 19.50
CA CYS A 108 17.40 4.29 20.73
C CYS A 108 17.60 2.78 20.55
N SER A 109 17.16 2.25 19.40
CA SER A 109 17.38 0.86 19.03
C SER A 109 18.85 0.53 18.99
N GLU A 110 19.64 1.23 18.18
CA GLU A 110 21.09 1.01 18.07
C GLU A 110 21.79 1.06 19.44
N ASP A 111 21.44 2.02 20.30
CA ASP A 111 22.05 2.17 21.63
C ASP A 111 21.75 1.01 22.59
N HIS A 112 20.59 0.35 22.44
CA HIS A 112 20.11 -0.66 23.39
C HIS A 112 20.11 -2.10 22.86
N VAL A 113 20.09 -2.28 21.54
CA VAL A 113 20.22 -3.60 20.90
C VAL A 113 21.53 -3.76 20.13
N GLY A 114 22.30 -2.68 19.96
CA GLY A 114 23.63 -2.72 19.36
C GLY A 114 23.61 -3.16 17.90
N LYS A 115 24.60 -3.98 17.55
CA LYS A 115 24.80 -4.53 16.19
C LYS A 115 23.63 -5.33 15.64
N ASP A 116 22.68 -5.75 16.48
CA ASP A 116 21.50 -6.49 16.02
C ASP A 116 20.50 -5.56 15.30
N TRP A 117 20.62 -4.23 15.48
CA TRP A 117 19.90 -3.23 14.68
C TRP A 117 20.52 -3.11 13.27
N ASP A 118 20.40 -4.19 12.51
CA ASP A 118 20.92 -4.30 11.15
C ASP A 118 19.92 -5.04 10.26
N ASP A 119 20.05 -4.82 8.95
CA ASP A 119 19.19 -5.43 7.95
C ASP A 119 19.39 -6.94 7.86
N GLY A 120 18.28 -7.68 7.71
CA GLY A 120 18.26 -9.14 7.81
C GLY A 120 18.24 -9.68 9.24
N TYR A 121 18.62 -8.88 10.25
CA TYR A 121 18.53 -9.22 11.67
C TYR A 121 17.22 -8.70 12.26
N ILE A 122 17.27 -7.61 13.05
CA ILE A 122 16.07 -7.00 13.60
C ILE A 122 15.31 -6.24 12.51
N ILE A 123 16.03 -5.59 11.60
CA ILE A 123 15.42 -4.86 10.50
C ILE A 123 15.04 -5.84 9.39
N SER A 124 13.85 -5.65 8.86
CA SER A 124 13.37 -6.34 7.67
C SER A 124 12.81 -5.29 6.72
N ARG A 125 13.67 -4.81 5.79
CA ARG A 125 13.26 -3.80 4.82
C ARG A 125 12.18 -4.35 3.90
N ARG A 126 11.14 -3.56 3.70
CA ARG A 126 10.00 -3.86 2.83
C ARG A 126 9.63 -2.62 2.02
N ASN A 127 10.64 -1.93 1.48
CA ASN A 127 10.49 -0.65 0.77
C ASN A 127 9.54 -0.76 -0.45
N GLU A 128 9.42 -1.95 -1.05
CA GLU A 128 8.54 -2.23 -2.20
C GLU A 128 7.08 -2.54 -1.80
N GLU A 129 6.77 -2.56 -0.51
CA GLU A 129 5.42 -2.80 0.01
C GLU A 129 4.97 -1.65 0.94
N PHE A 130 5.89 -1.06 1.70
CA PHE A 130 5.65 0.10 2.56
C PHE A 130 6.11 1.34 1.80
N PHE A 131 5.16 2.07 1.24
CA PHE A 131 5.46 3.21 0.39
C PHE A 131 5.47 4.52 1.17
N SER A 132 6.43 5.37 0.80
CA SER A 132 6.74 6.65 1.46
C SER A 132 5.92 7.82 0.95
N CYS A 133 5.29 7.65 -0.21
CA CYS A 133 4.51 8.65 -0.94
C CYS A 133 3.13 8.09 -1.34
N ASP A 134 2.37 8.89 -2.10
CA ASP A 134 1.07 8.48 -2.63
C ASP A 134 1.22 7.56 -3.85
N PRO A 135 0.19 6.76 -4.21
CA PRO A 135 0.30 5.76 -5.27
C PRO A 135 0.80 6.30 -6.61
N VAL A 136 0.35 7.48 -7.04
CA VAL A 136 0.74 8.07 -8.33
C VAL A 136 2.24 8.39 -8.34
N THR A 137 2.75 8.92 -7.24
CA THR A 137 4.17 9.27 -7.08
C THR A 137 5.04 8.01 -7.11
N GLU A 138 4.66 6.98 -6.36
CA GLU A 138 5.42 5.72 -6.29
C GLU A 138 5.39 4.95 -7.63
N ILE A 139 4.27 4.98 -8.36
CA ILE A 139 4.18 4.44 -9.72
C ILE A 139 5.10 5.18 -10.68
N ASN A 140 5.23 6.51 -10.54
CA ASN A 140 6.14 7.30 -11.36
C ASN A 140 7.61 6.97 -11.08
N PHE A 141 7.94 6.53 -9.86
CA PHE A 141 9.26 6.01 -9.50
C PHE A 141 9.48 4.55 -9.95
N GLY A 142 8.41 3.85 -10.36
CA GLY A 142 8.48 2.46 -10.76
C GLY A 142 8.55 1.48 -9.59
N GLU A 143 8.22 1.93 -8.37
CA GLU A 143 8.37 1.13 -7.14
C GLU A 143 7.17 0.23 -6.86
N VAL A 144 5.99 0.51 -7.44
CA VAL A 144 4.77 -0.26 -7.15
C VAL A 144 4.65 -1.51 -8.03
N ASN A 145 5.38 -2.55 -7.67
CA ASN A 145 5.34 -3.86 -8.33
C ASN A 145 4.75 -4.97 -7.45
N LEU A 146 4.61 -4.72 -6.15
CA LEU A 146 3.99 -5.61 -5.18
C LEU A 146 2.70 -4.99 -4.62
N PRO A 147 1.77 -5.82 -4.11
CA PRO A 147 0.61 -5.33 -3.39
C PRO A 147 1.02 -4.45 -2.20
N PRO A 148 0.57 -3.18 -2.13
CA PRO A 148 1.02 -2.23 -1.10
C PRO A 148 0.54 -2.64 0.28
N VAL A 149 1.39 -2.50 1.29
CA VAL A 149 1.00 -2.54 2.71
C VAL A 149 0.50 -1.18 3.17
N ASN A 150 1.13 -0.10 2.73
CA ASN A 150 0.76 1.26 3.11
C ASN A 150 1.25 2.28 2.07
N PHE A 151 0.54 3.39 1.96
CA PHE A 151 1.01 4.61 1.30
C PHE A 151 1.02 5.77 2.29
N HIS A 152 1.74 6.84 1.98
CA HIS A 152 1.92 7.99 2.86
C HIS A 152 1.77 9.32 2.11
N PHE A 153 1.78 10.46 2.84
CA PHE A 153 1.59 11.80 2.29
C PHE A 153 0.31 11.96 1.45
N MET A 154 -0.79 11.36 1.92
CA MET A 154 -2.08 11.43 1.23
C MET A 154 -3.02 12.43 1.92
N PRO A 155 -3.32 13.58 1.29
CA PRO A 155 -4.43 14.39 1.74
C PRO A 155 -5.75 13.59 1.65
N PRO A 156 -6.82 14.00 2.35
CA PRO A 156 -8.07 13.22 2.44
C PRO A 156 -8.64 12.75 1.09
N LYS A 157 -8.56 13.58 0.04
CA LYS A 157 -9.00 13.20 -1.30
C LYS A 157 -8.21 12.01 -1.87
N LYS A 158 -6.89 11.95 -1.65
CA LYS A 158 -6.04 10.84 -2.09
C LYS A 158 -6.27 9.57 -1.27
N LEU A 159 -6.61 9.67 0.03
CA LEU A 159 -7.00 8.52 0.84
C LEU A 159 -8.23 7.81 0.25
N VAL A 160 -9.23 8.60 -0.17
CA VAL A 160 -10.43 8.07 -0.84
C VAL A 160 -10.09 7.45 -2.20
N GLN A 161 -9.21 8.08 -2.99
CA GLN A 161 -8.75 7.50 -4.27
C GLN A 161 -7.97 6.20 -4.08
N CYS A 162 -7.15 6.09 -3.03
CA CYS A 162 -6.45 4.86 -2.71
C CYS A 162 -7.46 3.74 -2.40
N HIS A 163 -8.49 4.04 -1.61
CA HIS A 163 -9.59 3.13 -1.30
C HIS A 163 -10.31 2.62 -2.56
N TYR A 164 -10.62 3.53 -3.50
CA TYR A 164 -11.25 3.18 -4.78
C TYR A 164 -10.49 2.14 -5.58
N GLY A 165 -9.16 2.14 -5.50
CA GLY A 165 -8.34 1.19 -6.24
C GLY A 165 -8.18 -0.18 -5.58
N ILE A 166 -8.52 -0.30 -4.29
CA ILE A 166 -8.38 -1.56 -3.55
C ILE A 166 -9.70 -2.25 -3.24
N ARG A 167 -10.84 -1.58 -3.39
CA ARG A 167 -12.13 -2.12 -2.97
C ARG A 167 -13.30 -1.55 -3.75
N SER A 168 -14.30 -2.41 -3.96
CA SER A 168 -15.63 -2.03 -4.45
C SER A 168 -16.68 -2.40 -3.41
N ASP A 169 -17.48 -1.44 -2.97
CA ASP A 169 -18.55 -1.64 -1.99
C ASP A 169 -19.93 -1.36 -2.59
N TRP A 170 -20.94 -2.14 -2.22
CA TRP A 170 -22.34 -1.87 -2.56
C TRP A 170 -23.32 -2.54 -1.59
N ILE A 171 -24.60 -2.18 -1.70
CA ILE A 171 -25.69 -2.84 -0.98
C ILE A 171 -26.32 -3.89 -1.90
N ARG A 172 -26.31 -5.15 -1.47
CA ARG A 172 -26.90 -6.27 -2.22
C ARG A 172 -28.42 -6.13 -2.26
N ALA A 173 -28.99 -6.21 -3.45
CA ALA A 173 -30.40 -5.89 -3.66
C ALA A 173 -31.38 -6.92 -3.07
N THR A 174 -30.97 -8.19 -2.91
CA THR A 174 -31.86 -9.25 -2.41
C THR A 174 -32.14 -9.20 -0.92
N ASP A 175 -31.16 -8.76 -0.12
CA ASP A 175 -31.24 -8.84 1.34
C ASP A 175 -30.76 -7.56 2.05
N ASN A 176 -30.44 -6.51 1.28
CA ASN A 176 -30.00 -5.22 1.77
C ASN A 176 -28.73 -5.29 2.64
N GLN A 177 -27.90 -6.32 2.44
CA GLN A 177 -26.61 -6.44 3.12
C GLN A 177 -25.53 -5.61 2.43
N SER A 178 -24.66 -5.00 3.24
CA SER A 178 -23.44 -4.37 2.73
C SER A 178 -22.44 -5.46 2.37
N VAL A 179 -21.95 -5.42 1.14
CA VAL A 179 -21.01 -6.40 0.58
C VAL A 179 -19.91 -5.69 -0.19
N PHE A 180 -18.82 -6.40 -0.49
CA PHE A 180 -17.69 -5.84 -1.19
C PHE A 180 -16.93 -6.86 -2.03
N VAL A 181 -16.10 -6.35 -2.94
CA VAL A 181 -15.01 -7.09 -3.58
C VAL A 181 -13.69 -6.47 -3.16
N ASP A 182 -12.76 -7.32 -2.75
CA ASP A 182 -11.41 -6.93 -2.37
C ASP A 182 -10.43 -7.12 -3.54
N TRP A 183 -9.91 -6.00 -4.02
CA TRP A 183 -8.97 -5.95 -5.15
C TRP A 183 -7.51 -5.92 -4.72
N THR A 184 -7.23 -5.96 -3.42
CA THR A 184 -5.91 -5.73 -2.83
C THR A 184 -4.78 -6.55 -3.49
N ASN A 185 -5.06 -7.79 -3.95
CA ASN A 185 -4.06 -8.66 -4.58
C ASN A 185 -3.70 -8.29 -6.03
N ILE A 186 -4.51 -7.43 -6.66
CA ILE A 186 -4.29 -6.98 -8.03
C ILE A 186 -4.05 -5.47 -8.14
N SER A 187 -4.48 -4.68 -7.15
CA SER A 187 -4.28 -3.23 -7.13
C SER A 187 -2.81 -2.85 -7.36
N GLY A 188 -2.58 -1.90 -8.25
CA GLY A 188 -1.23 -1.42 -8.60
C GLY A 188 -0.48 -2.26 -9.63
N LYS A 189 -0.91 -3.50 -9.91
CA LYS A 189 -0.32 -4.29 -11.00
C LYS A 189 -0.56 -3.61 -12.34
N ALA A 190 0.45 -3.62 -13.20
CA ALA A 190 0.35 -3.10 -14.56
C ALA A 190 -0.22 -4.15 -15.50
N TYR A 191 -1.20 -3.77 -16.28
CA TYR A 191 -1.73 -4.53 -17.40
C TYR A 191 -1.62 -3.71 -18.68
N SER A 192 -1.08 -4.31 -19.74
CA SER A 192 -1.01 -3.65 -21.04
C SER A 192 -2.40 -3.54 -21.67
N MET A 193 -2.70 -2.35 -22.20
CA MET A 193 -3.87 -2.06 -23.02
C MET A 193 -3.39 -1.43 -24.31
N PHE A 194 -4.13 -1.64 -25.39
CA PHE A 194 -3.73 -1.11 -26.70
C PHE A 194 -4.84 -0.26 -27.30
N TYR A 195 -4.46 0.84 -27.97
CA TYR A 195 -5.41 1.74 -28.60
C TYR A 195 -4.95 2.22 -29.98
N GLY A 196 -5.93 2.28 -30.91
CA GLY A 196 -5.79 2.89 -32.22
C GLY A 196 -5.02 2.04 -33.25
N PRO A 197 -4.93 2.51 -34.51
CA PRO A 197 -4.34 1.76 -35.62
C PRO A 197 -2.83 1.53 -35.46
N SER A 198 -2.15 2.38 -34.69
CA SER A 198 -0.72 2.24 -34.38
C SER A 198 -0.46 1.29 -33.21
N ASN A 199 -1.50 0.68 -32.63
CA ASN A 199 -1.42 -0.19 -31.46
C ASN A 199 -0.65 0.47 -30.30
N LEU A 200 -0.97 1.73 -30.00
CA LEU A 200 -0.32 2.47 -28.92
C LEU A 200 -0.57 1.76 -27.60
N GLU A 201 0.50 1.38 -26.92
CA GLU A 201 0.43 0.69 -25.63
C GLU A 201 0.23 1.70 -24.50
N TYR A 202 -0.71 1.37 -23.63
CA TYR A 202 -0.99 2.02 -22.36
C TYR A 202 -0.84 0.98 -21.25
N TYR A 203 -0.54 1.43 -20.05
CA TYR A 203 -0.47 0.56 -18.88
C TYR A 203 -1.56 0.95 -17.90
N TYR A 204 -2.49 0.03 -17.67
CA TYR A 204 -3.46 0.12 -16.61
C TYR A 204 -2.83 -0.38 -15.31
N ARG A 205 -2.53 0.54 -14.39
CA ARG A 205 -2.17 0.22 -13.02
C ARG A 205 -3.46 0.06 -12.23
N PHE A 206 -3.84 -1.20 -12.01
CA PHE A 206 -5.18 -1.57 -11.57
C PHE A 206 -5.67 -0.70 -10.41
N GLY A 207 -6.85 -0.10 -10.60
CA GLY A 207 -7.49 0.71 -9.58
C GLY A 207 -6.98 2.14 -9.42
N TRP A 208 -5.82 2.53 -9.97
CA TRP A 208 -5.18 3.81 -9.65
C TRP A 208 -4.83 4.69 -10.84
N THR A 209 -4.15 4.18 -11.87
CA THR A 209 -3.69 5.03 -12.98
C THR A 209 -3.72 4.34 -14.32
N ILE A 210 -3.72 5.17 -15.37
CA ILE A 210 -3.36 4.78 -16.73
C ILE A 210 -2.13 5.60 -17.11
N SER A 211 -1.12 4.95 -17.68
CA SER A 211 0.11 5.59 -18.14
C SER A 211 0.49 5.18 -19.57
N VAL A 212 1.33 5.98 -20.22
CA VAL A 212 1.91 5.69 -21.55
C VAL A 212 3.28 4.98 -21.47
N SER A 213 3.74 4.67 -20.26
CA SER A 213 4.99 3.97 -19.96
C SER A 213 4.79 3.09 -18.74
N MET A 214 5.55 1.99 -18.64
CA MET A 214 5.55 1.14 -17.43
C MET A 214 6.03 1.92 -16.20
N ILE A 215 6.94 2.89 -16.41
CA ILE A 215 7.50 3.78 -15.40
C ILE A 215 7.19 5.21 -15.81
N GLY A 216 6.43 5.93 -14.98
CA GLY A 216 6.06 7.31 -15.26
C GLY A 216 4.96 7.49 -16.31
N GLY A 217 4.78 8.74 -16.76
CA GLY A 217 3.88 9.06 -17.86
C GLY A 217 2.40 8.82 -17.56
N VAL A 218 1.96 9.05 -16.31
CA VAL A 218 0.55 8.96 -15.92
C VAL A 218 -0.28 9.96 -16.73
N VAL A 219 -1.23 9.45 -17.51
CA VAL A 219 -2.16 10.24 -18.33
C VAL A 219 -3.54 10.38 -17.68
N GLY A 220 -3.91 9.45 -16.79
CA GLY A 220 -5.16 9.52 -16.03
C GLY A 220 -5.01 8.85 -14.68
N ALA A 221 -5.57 9.47 -13.64
CA ALA A 221 -5.68 8.89 -12.31
C ALA A 221 -7.15 8.55 -12.03
N ALA A 222 -7.39 7.52 -11.21
CA ALA A 222 -8.74 7.09 -10.86
C ALA A 222 -9.54 8.26 -10.26
N SER A 223 -10.67 8.57 -10.90
CA SER A 223 -11.62 9.61 -10.48
C SER A 223 -12.89 9.02 -9.88
N SER A 224 -13.13 7.72 -10.05
CA SER A 224 -14.25 6.99 -9.45
C SER A 224 -13.81 5.71 -8.73
N PRO A 225 -14.66 5.15 -7.85
CA PRO A 225 -14.55 3.75 -7.45
C PRO A 225 -14.73 2.81 -8.65
N LEU A 226 -14.34 1.55 -8.46
CA LEU A 226 -14.73 0.43 -9.32
C LEU A 226 -16.21 0.12 -9.05
N VAL A 227 -17.11 0.62 -9.91
CA VAL A 227 -18.56 0.51 -9.75
C VAL A 227 -19.06 -0.83 -10.30
N PRO A 228 -19.72 -1.69 -9.49
CA PRO A 228 -20.20 -2.98 -9.94
C PRO A 228 -21.32 -2.83 -10.99
N GLN A 229 -21.25 -3.66 -12.03
CA GLN A 229 -22.27 -3.81 -13.06
C GLN A 229 -23.03 -5.13 -12.84
N PHE A 230 -24.35 -5.10 -13.00
CA PHE A 230 -25.22 -6.25 -12.77
C PHE A 230 -26.02 -6.55 -14.03
N ALA A 231 -26.27 -7.83 -14.28
CA ALA A 231 -27.26 -8.24 -15.27
C ALA A 231 -28.66 -8.26 -14.63
N ASP A 232 -29.71 -8.04 -15.43
CA ASP A 232 -31.10 -8.12 -14.97
C ASP A 232 -31.43 -9.44 -14.26
N TRP A 233 -30.83 -10.53 -14.76
CA TRP A 233 -31.00 -11.90 -14.25
C TRP A 233 -30.07 -12.25 -13.08
N LYS A 234 -29.17 -11.34 -12.67
CA LYS A 234 -28.16 -11.59 -11.62
C LYS A 234 -27.84 -10.32 -10.84
N LYS A 235 -28.70 -10.00 -9.87
CA LYS A 235 -28.60 -8.78 -9.06
C LYS A 235 -27.65 -8.88 -7.86
N ASP A 236 -27.21 -10.09 -7.51
CA ASP A 236 -26.43 -10.32 -6.28
C ASP A 236 -24.93 -10.54 -6.51
N LYS A 237 -24.53 -10.83 -7.75
CA LYS A 237 -23.12 -11.00 -8.12
C LYS A 237 -22.85 -10.14 -9.36
N PRO A 238 -21.91 -9.19 -9.27
CA PRO A 238 -21.52 -8.36 -10.41
C PRO A 238 -21.09 -9.23 -11.59
N ILE A 239 -21.44 -8.79 -12.80
CA ILE A 239 -20.92 -9.34 -14.06
C ILE A 239 -19.69 -8.58 -14.55
N GLY A 240 -19.38 -7.44 -13.92
CA GLY A 240 -18.27 -6.59 -14.28
C GLY A 240 -18.18 -5.36 -13.38
N PHE A 241 -17.22 -4.49 -13.68
CA PHE A 241 -16.97 -3.24 -12.98
C PHE A 241 -16.57 -2.15 -13.96
N ILE A 242 -16.92 -0.90 -13.66
CA ILE A 242 -16.51 0.26 -14.46
C ILE A 242 -15.76 1.24 -13.56
N GLN A 243 -14.64 1.77 -14.04
CA GLN A 243 -13.87 2.81 -13.37
C GLN A 243 -13.46 3.92 -14.33
N ASN A 244 -13.61 5.16 -13.89
CA ASN A 244 -13.24 6.36 -14.63
C ASN A 244 -11.86 6.86 -14.17
N PHE A 245 -11.08 7.39 -15.12
CA PHE A 245 -9.75 7.94 -14.94
C PHE A 245 -9.72 9.38 -15.44
N SER A 246 -10.07 10.30 -14.54
CA SER A 246 -10.31 11.71 -14.87
C SER A 246 -11.31 11.82 -16.04
N ASP A 247 -11.10 12.79 -16.95
CA ASP A 247 -11.85 12.93 -18.20
C ASP A 247 -11.12 12.23 -19.38
N THR A 248 -10.15 11.35 -19.08
CA THR A 248 -9.24 10.78 -20.07
C THR A 248 -9.70 9.42 -20.56
N ALA A 249 -10.08 8.54 -19.62
CA ALA A 249 -10.37 7.15 -19.95
C ALA A 249 -11.39 6.51 -18.99
N THR A 250 -12.09 5.49 -19.51
CA THR A 250 -12.95 4.58 -18.75
C THR A 250 -12.44 3.16 -18.99
N VAL A 251 -12.38 2.37 -17.92
CA VAL A 251 -12.05 0.95 -17.98
C VAL A 251 -13.26 0.14 -17.55
N GLU A 252 -13.73 -0.73 -18.43
CA GLU A 252 -14.73 -1.76 -18.15
C GLU A 252 -14.03 -3.11 -17.96
N ILE A 253 -14.30 -3.73 -16.81
CA ILE A 253 -13.82 -5.04 -16.44
C ILE A 253 -15.01 -6.00 -16.51
N ILE A 254 -14.89 -7.06 -17.28
CA ILE A 254 -15.87 -8.15 -17.38
C ILE A 254 -15.38 -9.31 -16.51
N CYS A 255 -16.22 -9.78 -15.61
CA CYS A 255 -15.89 -10.93 -14.77
C CYS A 255 -16.04 -12.24 -15.56
N ASP A 256 -14.91 -12.92 -15.78
CA ASP A 256 -14.82 -14.14 -16.57
C ASP A 256 -13.97 -15.19 -15.82
N ASP A 257 -14.63 -16.26 -15.35
CA ASP A 257 -13.98 -17.33 -14.56
C ASP A 257 -13.02 -18.20 -15.42
N SER A 258 -13.00 -18.01 -16.74
CA SER A 258 -12.08 -18.69 -17.66
C SER A 258 -10.69 -18.03 -17.72
N VAL A 259 -10.60 -16.76 -17.33
CA VAL A 259 -9.31 -16.05 -17.24
C VAL A 259 -8.55 -16.55 -15.99
N PRO A 260 -7.25 -16.85 -16.08
CA PRO A 260 -6.46 -17.25 -14.91
C PRO A 260 -6.49 -16.22 -13.78
N ASP A 261 -6.29 -16.68 -12.54
CA ASP A 261 -6.19 -15.78 -11.39
C ASP A 261 -5.05 -14.78 -11.58
N LEU A 262 -5.34 -13.51 -11.30
CA LEU A 262 -4.40 -12.38 -11.42
C LEU A 262 -3.97 -12.03 -12.86
N ASP A 263 -4.62 -12.63 -13.86
CA ASP A 263 -4.40 -12.33 -15.28
C ASP A 263 -5.55 -11.49 -15.86
N VAL A 264 -5.29 -10.84 -17.01
CA VAL A 264 -6.24 -9.97 -17.70
C VAL A 264 -6.17 -10.22 -19.21
N GLU A 265 -7.33 -10.45 -19.82
CA GLU A 265 -7.46 -10.51 -21.28
C GLU A 265 -7.99 -9.16 -21.78
N PHE A 266 -7.19 -8.45 -22.58
CA PHE A 266 -7.64 -7.24 -23.26
C PHE A 266 -8.63 -7.61 -24.37
N VAL A 267 -9.81 -6.97 -24.38
CA VAL A 267 -10.88 -7.28 -25.33
C VAL A 267 -10.90 -6.28 -26.48
N ASP A 268 -11.09 -5.00 -26.18
CA ASP A 268 -11.20 -3.95 -27.20
C ASP A 268 -10.95 -2.56 -26.60
N SER A 269 -10.72 -1.58 -27.48
CA SER A 269 -10.73 -0.17 -27.13
C SER A 269 -11.52 0.65 -28.14
N THR A 270 -12.26 1.65 -27.67
CA THR A 270 -12.96 2.60 -28.54
C THR A 270 -12.72 4.03 -28.09
N ASN A 271 -12.92 4.97 -29.01
CA ASN A 271 -12.91 6.40 -28.69
C ASN A 271 -14.23 7.00 -29.19
N ARG A 272 -15.03 7.46 -28.24
CA ARG A 272 -16.33 8.10 -28.52
C ARG A 272 -16.34 9.56 -28.07
N ASP A 273 -15.65 9.87 -26.98
CA ASP A 273 -15.39 11.20 -26.41
C ASP A 273 -14.19 11.15 -25.44
N MET A 274 -14.01 10.00 -24.80
CA MET A 274 -12.85 9.60 -24.02
C MET A 274 -12.41 8.19 -24.45
N LEU A 275 -11.21 7.77 -24.04
CA LEU A 275 -10.74 6.40 -24.28
C LEU A 275 -11.58 5.42 -23.47
N TYR A 276 -12.09 4.38 -24.11
CA TYR A 276 -12.84 3.32 -23.44
C TYR A 276 -12.13 2.00 -23.65
N PHE A 277 -11.67 1.38 -22.58
CA PHE A 277 -10.98 0.09 -22.61
C PHE A 277 -11.88 -0.98 -22.02
N THR A 278 -11.96 -2.13 -22.68
CA THR A 278 -12.68 -3.31 -22.17
C THR A 278 -11.68 -4.44 -21.94
N MET A 279 -11.75 -5.06 -20.77
CA MET A 279 -10.92 -6.19 -20.40
C MET A 279 -11.73 -7.25 -19.66
N LYS A 280 -11.28 -8.49 -19.71
CA LYS A 280 -11.82 -9.59 -18.92
C LYS A 280 -10.83 -10.01 -17.86
N MET A 281 -11.35 -10.39 -16.70
CA MET A 281 -10.55 -11.05 -15.68
C MET A 281 -11.40 -11.89 -14.75
N LYS A 282 -10.75 -12.78 -14.01
CA LYS A 282 -11.38 -13.47 -12.91
C LYS A 282 -11.52 -12.54 -11.70
N CYS A 283 -12.71 -11.99 -11.54
CA CYS A 283 -13.03 -11.11 -10.41
C CYS A 283 -12.96 -11.89 -9.08
N PRO A 284 -12.43 -11.28 -8.00
CA PRO A 284 -12.48 -11.86 -6.67
C PRO A 284 -13.94 -12.09 -6.21
N PRO A 285 -14.14 -13.01 -5.26
CA PRO A 285 -15.48 -13.29 -4.75
C PRO A 285 -16.07 -12.08 -4.03
N VAL A 286 -17.40 -12.03 -4.00
CA VAL A 286 -18.14 -11.09 -3.16
C VAL A 286 -18.01 -11.53 -1.71
N GLU A 287 -17.69 -10.59 -0.83
CA GLU A 287 -17.51 -10.79 0.60
C GLU A 287 -18.50 -9.96 1.42
N GLU A 288 -18.83 -10.48 2.60
CA GLU A 288 -19.66 -9.81 3.60
C GLU A 288 -18.78 -9.24 4.72
N TYR A 289 -19.23 -8.15 5.31
CA TYR A 289 -18.56 -7.58 6.49
C TYR A 289 -18.74 -8.52 7.68
N LYS A 290 -17.65 -9.20 8.07
CA LYS A 290 -17.59 -9.96 9.32
C LYS A 290 -17.05 -9.02 10.41
N TRP A 291 -17.95 -8.60 11.30
CA TRP A 291 -17.63 -7.81 12.49
C TRP A 291 -17.21 -8.73 13.65
#